data_AF-A0A9D7YGU3-F1
#
_entry.id   AF-A0A9D7YGU3-F1
#
_cell.length_a   1.000
_cell.length_b   1.000
_cell.length_c   1.000
_cell.angle_alpha   90.00
_cell.angle_beta   90.00
_cell.angle_gamma   90.00
#
_symmetry.space_group_name_H-M   'P 1'
#
loop_
_entity.id
_entity.type
_entity.pdbx_description
1 polymer ?
#
loop_
_entity_poly.entity_id
_entity_poly.type
_entity_poly.pdbx_seq_one_letter_code
_entity_poly.pdbx_strand_id
1 'polypeptide(L)'
;MPAPSTPPRALPAWSKSQTIMLLRAATCAGWNDAQRHIAMRHAGCPNDEKDKPSVKHPRNTQAQFEIVMALAEAQAAERHALDKFPLPNQKGVQHGVRGWRDVAAAGRSRSLRFAEAIWAEAAERIPEIFGKPSALRGFIARQTRNDPPSITLGREAEWLGDLDEGQLYRVTEGLRAWVGREFLVRDIEPKSFRIPPHVRRQLERSSRGH
;
A
#
# COMPACT_ATOMS: atom_id res chain seq x y z
N MET A 1 -19.71 16.73 -29.42
CA MET A 1 -20.12 16.63 -28.00
C MET A 1 -19.16 15.68 -27.29
N PRO A 2 -18.46 16.08 -26.23
CA PRO A 2 -17.59 15.15 -25.50
C PRO A 2 -18.45 14.16 -24.72
N ALA A 3 -18.12 12.87 -24.83
CA ALA A 3 -18.77 11.78 -24.12
C ALA A 3 -18.70 11.99 -22.59
N PRO A 4 -19.75 11.62 -21.84
CA PRO A 4 -19.74 11.70 -20.39
C PRO A 4 -18.60 10.83 -19.84
N SER A 5 -17.68 11.46 -19.11
CA SER A 5 -16.58 10.78 -18.44
C SER A 5 -17.14 9.77 -17.44
N THR A 6 -16.98 8.48 -17.74
CA THR A 6 -17.29 7.40 -16.80
C THR A 6 -16.57 7.67 -15.49
N PRO A 7 -17.27 7.74 -14.34
CA PRO A 7 -16.60 7.95 -13.06
C PRO A 7 -15.58 6.83 -12.82
N PRO A 8 -14.42 7.13 -12.19
CA PRO A 8 -13.42 6.13 -11.92
C PRO A 8 -14.05 4.98 -11.13
N ARG A 9 -13.96 3.76 -11.69
CA ARG A 9 -14.46 2.52 -11.08
C ARG A 9 -14.00 2.49 -9.63
N ALA A 10 -14.94 2.57 -8.68
CA ALA A 10 -14.63 2.58 -7.26
C ALA A 10 -13.75 1.35 -6.96
N LEU A 11 -12.56 1.60 -6.40
CA LEU A 11 -11.70 0.52 -5.92
C LEU A 11 -12.53 -0.30 -4.93
N PRO A 12 -12.48 -1.65 -4.98
CA PRO A 12 -13.42 -2.46 -4.23
C PRO A 12 -13.15 -2.29 -2.73
N ALA A 13 -14.11 -1.68 -2.05
CA ALA A 13 -14.18 -1.65 -0.59
C ALA A 13 -14.18 -3.09 -0.04
N TRP A 14 -13.81 -3.24 1.23
CA TRP A 14 -13.96 -4.54 1.91
C TRP A 14 -15.43 -5.00 1.86
N SER A 15 -15.62 -6.23 1.42
CA SER A 15 -16.92 -6.88 1.42
C SER A 15 -17.45 -7.06 2.84
N LYS A 16 -18.77 -7.23 2.99
CA LYS A 16 -19.40 -7.56 4.28
C LYS A 16 -18.74 -8.78 4.95
N SER A 17 -18.38 -9.79 4.15
CA SER A 17 -17.68 -10.98 4.64
C SER A 17 -16.30 -10.64 5.22
N GLN A 18 -15.55 -9.76 4.57
CA GLN A 18 -14.25 -9.32 5.06
C GLN A 18 -14.38 -8.48 6.33
N THR A 19 -15.37 -7.59 6.41
CA THR A 19 -15.64 -6.84 7.64
C THR A 19 -15.93 -7.79 8.81
N ILE A 20 -16.78 -8.80 8.61
CA ILE A 20 -17.10 -9.80 9.65
C ILE A 20 -15.86 -10.61 10.03
N MET A 21 -15.06 -11.01 9.03
CA MET A 21 -13.84 -11.77 9.23
C MET A 21 -12.82 -10.98 10.08
N LEU A 22 -12.60 -9.70 9.76
CA LEU A 22 -11.73 -8.84 10.55
C LEU A 22 -12.21 -8.69 11.99
N LEU A 23 -13.52 -8.53 12.20
CA LEU A 23 -14.05 -8.42 13.57
C LEU A 23 -13.82 -9.70 14.37
N ARG A 24 -13.97 -10.88 13.76
CA ARG A 24 -13.62 -12.16 14.39
C ARG A 24 -12.12 -12.28 14.70
N ALA A 25 -11.28 -11.88 13.76
CA ALA A 25 -9.83 -11.85 13.96
C ALA A 25 -9.43 -10.90 15.10
N ALA A 26 -10.04 -9.71 15.19
CA ALA A 26 -9.83 -8.77 16.28
C ALA A 26 -10.23 -9.38 17.64
N THR A 27 -11.33 -10.13 17.71
CA THR A 27 -11.70 -10.88 18.92
C THR A 27 -10.63 -11.91 19.32
N CYS A 28 -10.11 -12.69 18.37
CA CYS A 28 -9.05 -13.67 18.64
C CYS A 28 -7.75 -12.99 19.10
N ALA A 29 -7.41 -11.86 18.47
CA ALA A 29 -6.28 -11.01 18.84
C ALA A 29 -6.48 -10.28 20.19
N GLY A 30 -7.68 -10.30 20.77
CA GLY A 30 -8.00 -9.54 21.98
C GLY A 30 -7.97 -8.03 21.78
N TRP A 31 -8.16 -7.55 20.56
CA TRP A 31 -8.12 -6.13 20.24
C TRP A 31 -9.40 -5.41 20.63
N ASN A 32 -9.24 -4.28 21.32
CA ASN A 32 -10.27 -3.27 21.45
C ASN A 32 -10.32 -2.36 20.20
N ASP A 33 -11.27 -1.41 20.19
CA ASP A 33 -11.46 -0.50 19.07
C ASP A 33 -10.23 0.37 18.77
N ALA A 34 -9.52 0.83 19.80
CA ALA A 34 -8.32 1.65 19.62
C ALA A 34 -7.18 0.84 18.98
N GLN A 35 -6.93 -0.38 19.45
CA GLN A 35 -5.91 -1.27 18.89
C GLN A 35 -6.24 -1.64 17.44
N ARG A 36 -7.52 -1.89 17.13
CA ARG A 36 -7.95 -2.11 15.74
C ARG A 36 -7.69 -0.89 14.87
N HIS A 37 -7.96 0.32 15.34
CA HIS A 37 -7.65 1.54 14.58
C HIS A 37 -6.15 1.72 14.36
N ILE A 38 -5.32 1.42 15.35
CA ILE A 38 -3.85 1.46 15.20
C ILE A 38 -3.41 0.47 14.12
N ALA A 39 -3.88 -0.78 14.18
CA ALA A 39 -3.56 -1.79 13.18
C ALA A 39 -4.02 -1.39 11.77
N MET A 40 -5.21 -0.81 11.64
CA MET A 40 -5.73 -0.31 10.37
C MET A 40 -4.91 0.86 9.81
N ARG A 41 -4.50 1.82 10.65
CA ARG A 41 -3.60 2.91 10.25
C ARG A 41 -2.25 2.37 9.79
N HIS A 42 -1.71 1.39 10.52
CA HIS A 42 -0.45 0.75 10.15
C HIS A 42 -0.55 0.04 8.79
N ALA A 43 -1.68 -0.62 8.52
CA ALA A 43 -1.96 -1.18 7.21
C ALA A 43 -2.19 -0.13 6.10
N GLY A 44 -2.23 1.16 6.43
CA GLY A 44 -2.46 2.25 5.49
C GLY A 44 -3.93 2.47 5.14
N CYS A 45 -4.87 1.99 5.97
CA CYS A 45 -6.30 2.22 5.75
C CYS A 45 -6.62 3.74 5.80
N PRO A 46 -7.44 4.25 4.88
CA PRO A 46 -7.88 5.64 4.88
C PRO A 46 -8.70 5.98 6.13
N ASN A 47 -8.51 7.21 6.62
CA ASN A 47 -9.32 7.80 7.68
C ASN A 47 -10.64 8.34 7.13
N ASP A 48 -11.68 8.30 7.97
CA ASP A 48 -12.96 8.98 7.73
C ASP A 48 -12.88 10.48 8.06
N GLU A 49 -14.03 11.18 7.96
CA GLU A 49 -14.14 12.61 8.27
C GLU A 49 -13.78 12.96 9.73
N LYS A 50 -13.73 11.97 10.62
CA LYS A 50 -13.38 12.13 12.04
C LYS A 50 -11.93 11.72 12.32
N ASP A 51 -11.10 11.61 11.27
CA ASP A 51 -9.71 11.19 11.31
C ASP A 51 -9.50 9.78 11.91
N LYS A 52 -10.49 8.90 11.74
CA LYS A 52 -10.45 7.52 12.24
C LYS A 52 -10.53 6.53 11.08
N PRO A 53 -9.67 5.49 11.05
CA PRO A 53 -9.82 4.44 10.06
C PRO A 53 -11.10 3.67 10.34
N SER A 54 -11.82 3.28 9.28
CA SER A 54 -13.08 2.56 9.40
C SER A 54 -13.06 1.29 8.56
N VAL A 55 -13.50 0.17 9.13
CA VAL A 55 -13.64 -1.11 8.43
C VAL A 55 -14.64 -1.06 7.28
N LYS A 56 -15.49 -0.02 7.25
CA LYS A 56 -16.49 0.24 6.21
C LYS A 56 -16.04 1.30 5.21
N HIS A 57 -14.82 1.82 5.32
CA HIS A 57 -14.38 2.90 4.44
C HIS A 57 -14.35 2.41 2.98
N PRO A 58 -14.97 3.15 2.03
CA PRO A 58 -15.18 2.67 0.66
C PRO A 58 -13.90 2.53 -0.17
N ARG A 59 -12.78 3.08 0.33
CA ARG A 59 -11.46 2.99 -0.30
C ARG A 59 -10.53 1.97 0.36
N ASN A 60 -11.03 1.14 1.27
CA ASN A 60 -10.24 0.07 1.83
C ASN A 60 -9.89 -0.96 0.74
N THR A 61 -8.63 -1.36 0.65
CA THR A 61 -8.12 -2.25 -0.40
C THR A 61 -7.92 -3.67 0.11
N GLN A 62 -7.85 -4.64 -0.80
CA GLN A 62 -7.54 -6.03 -0.45
C GLN A 62 -6.19 -6.17 0.28
N ALA A 63 -5.16 -5.44 -0.15
CA ALA A 63 -3.85 -5.47 0.50
C ALA A 63 -3.93 -5.01 1.96
N GLN A 64 -4.66 -3.91 2.22
CA GLN A 64 -4.94 -3.43 3.57
C GLN A 64 -5.61 -4.51 4.43
N PHE A 65 -6.57 -5.24 3.88
CA PHE A 65 -7.24 -6.33 4.59
C PHE A 65 -6.24 -7.40 5.01
N GLU A 66 -5.43 -7.89 4.08
CA GLU A 66 -4.45 -8.95 4.31
C GLU A 66 -3.44 -8.59 5.39
N ILE A 67 -2.96 -7.34 5.41
CA ILE A 67 -2.04 -6.83 6.43
C ILE A 67 -2.70 -6.79 7.80
N VAL A 68 -3.90 -6.22 7.92
CA VAL A 68 -4.59 -6.14 9.22
C VAL A 68 -4.88 -7.55 9.76
N MET A 69 -5.24 -8.49 8.88
CA MET A 69 -5.42 -9.89 9.26
C MET A 69 -4.11 -10.53 9.71
N ALA A 70 -2.98 -10.27 9.05
CA ALA A 70 -1.66 -10.77 9.45
C ALA A 70 -1.22 -10.23 10.83
N LEU A 71 -1.49 -8.95 11.12
CA LEU A 71 -1.23 -8.36 12.44
C LEU A 71 -2.09 -9.01 13.51
N ALA A 72 -3.39 -9.23 13.22
CA ALA A 72 -4.29 -9.89 14.15
C ALA A 72 -3.90 -11.36 14.38
N GLU A 73 -3.43 -12.06 13.34
CA GLU A 73 -2.95 -13.43 13.43
C GLU A 73 -1.72 -13.54 14.32
N ALA A 74 -0.76 -12.62 14.19
CA ALA A 74 0.42 -12.57 15.04
C ALA A 74 0.04 -12.39 16.52
N GLN A 75 -0.86 -11.47 16.82
CA GLN A 75 -1.34 -11.25 18.19
C GLN A 75 -2.16 -12.43 18.72
N ALA A 76 -2.99 -13.06 17.88
CA ALA A 76 -3.76 -14.24 18.27
C ALA A 76 -2.83 -15.44 18.57
N ALA A 77 -1.70 -15.56 17.88
CA ALA A 77 -0.66 -16.55 18.18
C ALA A 77 -0.08 -16.36 19.58
N GLU A 78 0.28 -15.13 19.96
CA GLU A 78 0.76 -14.80 21.31
C GLU A 78 -0.28 -15.10 22.40
N ARG A 79 -1.56 -15.07 22.03
CA ARG A 79 -2.69 -15.36 22.92
C ARG A 79 -3.18 -16.80 22.88
N HIS A 80 -2.50 -17.68 22.13
CA HIS A 80 -2.90 -19.07 21.91
C HIS A 80 -4.34 -19.25 21.39
N ALA A 81 -4.80 -18.31 20.53
CA ALA A 81 -6.15 -18.26 19.98
C ALA A 81 -6.20 -18.50 18.46
N LEU A 82 -5.19 -19.18 17.89
CA LEU A 82 -5.10 -19.48 16.46
C LEU A 82 -6.11 -20.53 16.00
N ASP A 83 -6.56 -21.41 16.90
CA ASP A 83 -7.55 -22.46 16.63
C ASP A 83 -8.88 -21.91 16.09
N LYS A 84 -9.25 -20.70 16.53
CA LYS A 84 -10.48 -20.00 16.13
C LYS A 84 -10.20 -18.87 15.14
N PHE A 85 -8.94 -18.66 14.76
CA PHE A 85 -8.58 -17.57 13.88
C PHE A 85 -9.09 -17.84 12.46
N PRO A 86 -9.76 -16.88 11.81
CA PRO A 86 -10.24 -17.07 10.44
C PRO A 86 -9.06 -17.28 9.48
N LEU A 87 -9.09 -18.35 8.70
CA LEU A 87 -8.05 -18.65 7.71
C LEU A 87 -8.31 -17.95 6.36
N PRO A 88 -7.25 -17.69 5.57
CA PRO A 88 -7.42 -17.27 4.17
C PRO A 88 -8.13 -18.38 3.37
N ASN A 89 -8.83 -18.01 2.29
CA ASN A 89 -9.64 -18.94 1.50
C ASN A 89 -8.90 -20.24 1.14
N GLN A 90 -9.60 -21.38 1.26
CA GLN A 90 -9.05 -22.74 1.12
C GLN A 90 -8.30 -23.01 -0.21
N LYS A 91 -8.57 -22.26 -1.29
CA LYS A 91 -7.80 -22.36 -2.55
C LYS A 91 -6.34 -21.92 -2.41
N GLY A 92 -6.01 -21.04 -1.46
CA GLY A 92 -4.62 -20.65 -1.15
C GLY A 92 -3.86 -21.73 -0.38
N VAL A 93 -4.57 -22.52 0.43
CA VAL A 93 -4.01 -23.67 1.17
C VAL A 93 -3.47 -24.74 0.23
N GLN A 94 -4.08 -24.90 -0.97
CA GLN A 94 -3.56 -25.77 -2.04
C GLN A 94 -2.20 -25.33 -2.63
N HIS A 95 -1.79 -24.07 -2.41
CA HIS A 95 -0.50 -23.53 -2.87
C HIS A 95 0.51 -23.33 -1.73
N GLY A 96 0.29 -23.95 -0.56
CA GLY A 96 1.22 -23.88 0.58
C GLY A 96 1.11 -22.62 1.44
N VAL A 97 0.11 -21.76 1.21
CA VAL A 97 -0.17 -20.59 2.04
C VAL A 97 -0.91 -21.04 3.31
N ARG A 98 -0.29 -20.90 4.48
CA ARG A 98 -0.80 -21.44 5.75
C ARG A 98 -1.58 -20.42 6.58
N GLY A 99 -1.29 -19.13 6.41
CA GLY A 99 -1.89 -18.06 7.21
C GLY A 99 -1.94 -16.72 6.50
N TRP A 100 -2.53 -15.72 7.15
CA TRP A 100 -2.61 -14.35 6.62
C TRP A 100 -1.23 -13.66 6.58
N ARG A 101 -0.31 -14.04 7.46
CA ARG A 101 1.09 -13.62 7.41
C ARG A 101 1.77 -14.00 6.10
N ASP A 102 1.52 -15.20 5.59
CA ASP A 102 2.06 -15.66 4.31
C ASP A 102 1.45 -14.88 3.14
N VAL A 103 0.13 -14.64 3.20
CA VAL A 103 -0.60 -13.84 2.19
C VAL A 103 -0.04 -12.42 2.14
N ALA A 104 0.09 -11.77 3.29
CA ALA A 104 0.61 -10.42 3.40
C ALA A 104 2.09 -10.33 2.97
N ALA A 105 2.92 -11.31 3.34
CA ALA A 105 4.33 -11.37 2.91
C ALA A 105 4.46 -11.54 1.39
N ALA A 106 3.61 -12.36 0.77
CA ALA A 106 3.56 -12.51 -0.67
C ALA A 106 3.07 -11.21 -1.36
N GLY A 107 2.09 -10.52 -0.76
CA GLY A 107 1.63 -9.19 -1.16
C GLY A 107 2.76 -8.17 -1.14
N ARG A 108 3.44 -8.03 0.01
CA ARG A 108 4.59 -7.15 0.19
C ARG A 108 5.71 -7.42 -0.80
N SER A 109 6.03 -8.70 -1.00
CA SER A 109 7.06 -9.10 -1.98
C SER A 109 6.68 -8.72 -3.42
N ARG A 110 5.39 -8.65 -3.75
CA ARG A 110 4.93 -8.12 -5.05
C ARG A 110 5.01 -6.60 -5.09
N SER A 111 4.55 -5.91 -4.06
CA SER A 111 4.63 -4.45 -3.92
C SER A 111 6.08 -3.95 -4.02
N LEU A 112 6.99 -4.62 -3.32
CA LEU A 112 8.42 -4.30 -3.30
C LEU A 112 9.04 -4.45 -4.69
N ARG A 113 8.85 -5.63 -5.32
CA ARG A 113 9.34 -5.86 -6.69
C ARG A 113 8.78 -4.86 -7.70
N PHE A 114 7.54 -4.44 -7.52
CA PHE A 114 6.92 -3.45 -8.39
C PHE A 114 7.54 -2.06 -8.19
N ALA A 115 7.76 -1.63 -6.95
CA ALA A 115 8.47 -0.39 -6.65
C ALA A 115 9.92 -0.41 -7.17
N GLU A 116 10.62 -1.53 -6.99
CA GLU A 116 11.96 -1.75 -7.52
C GLU A 116 11.98 -1.70 -9.05
N ALA A 117 10.98 -2.29 -9.73
CA ALA A 117 10.87 -2.25 -11.19
C ALA A 117 10.65 -0.84 -11.72
N ILE A 118 9.80 -0.04 -11.06
CA ILE A 118 9.59 1.37 -11.40
C ILE A 118 10.90 2.15 -11.25
N TRP A 119 11.61 1.95 -10.15
CA TRP A 119 12.88 2.65 -9.90
C TRP A 119 13.97 2.23 -10.89
N ALA A 120 14.10 0.93 -11.15
CA ALA A 120 15.10 0.39 -12.07
C ALA A 120 14.88 0.93 -13.49
N GLU A 121 13.64 0.92 -13.99
CA GLU A 121 13.32 1.50 -15.29
C GLU A 121 13.61 3.01 -15.32
N ALA A 122 13.26 3.74 -14.27
CA ALA A 122 13.55 5.17 -14.18
C ALA A 122 15.06 5.46 -14.20
N ALA A 123 15.85 4.67 -13.46
CA ALA A 123 17.30 4.77 -13.41
C ALA A 123 17.97 4.42 -14.74
N GLU A 124 17.42 3.46 -15.48
CA GLU A 124 17.89 3.09 -16.82
C GLU A 124 17.59 4.20 -17.84
N ARG A 125 16.38 4.75 -17.80
CA ARG A 125 15.88 5.67 -18.83
C ARG A 125 16.25 7.14 -18.59
N ILE A 126 16.46 7.53 -17.34
CA ILE A 126 16.78 8.91 -16.91
C ILE A 126 17.84 8.83 -15.77
N PRO A 127 19.06 8.34 -16.06
CA PRO A 127 20.10 8.09 -15.06
C PRO A 127 20.57 9.35 -14.34
N GLU A 128 20.45 10.52 -14.96
CA GLU A 128 20.84 11.80 -14.37
C GLU A 128 20.00 12.20 -13.15
N ILE A 129 18.74 11.73 -13.09
CA ILE A 129 17.82 11.94 -11.97
C ILE A 129 17.80 10.71 -11.05
N PHE A 130 17.61 9.52 -11.62
CA PHE A 130 17.28 8.31 -10.86
C PHE A 130 18.45 7.32 -10.74
N GLY A 131 19.58 7.55 -11.40
CA GLY A 131 20.76 6.66 -11.33
C GLY A 131 21.51 6.72 -9.99
N LYS A 132 21.21 7.71 -9.14
CA LYS A 132 21.88 7.89 -7.84
C LYS A 132 21.05 7.27 -6.70
N PRO A 133 21.61 6.36 -5.89
CA PRO A 133 20.91 5.82 -4.71
C PRO A 133 20.42 6.89 -3.74
N SER A 134 21.14 8.03 -3.64
CA SER A 134 20.75 9.16 -2.80
C SER A 134 19.43 9.80 -3.22
N ALA A 135 19.05 9.74 -4.51
CA ALA A 135 17.78 10.25 -4.99
C ALA A 135 16.60 9.41 -4.46
N LEU A 136 16.74 8.08 -4.43
CA LEU A 136 15.75 7.17 -3.86
C LEU A 136 15.64 7.38 -2.35
N ARG A 137 16.77 7.40 -1.63
CA ARG A 137 16.78 7.62 -0.17
C ARG A 137 16.12 8.94 0.20
N GLY A 138 16.47 10.01 -0.49
CA GLY A 138 15.88 11.33 -0.27
C GLY A 138 14.38 11.36 -0.57
N PHE A 139 13.93 10.59 -1.56
CA PHE A 139 12.50 10.44 -1.84
C PHE A 139 11.77 9.68 -0.72
N ILE A 140 12.30 8.54 -0.30
CA ILE A 140 11.72 7.72 0.79
C ILE A 140 11.61 8.55 2.07
N ALA A 141 12.71 9.19 2.49
CA ALA A 141 12.74 10.01 3.70
C ALA A 141 11.71 11.16 3.67
N ARG A 142 11.42 11.74 2.49
CA ARG A 142 10.35 12.75 2.36
C ARG A 142 8.96 12.15 2.49
N GLN A 143 8.74 10.94 1.97
CA GLN A 143 7.44 10.27 2.02
C GLN A 143 7.11 9.72 3.42
N THR A 144 8.13 9.36 4.19
CA THR A 144 7.97 8.74 5.52
C THR A 144 8.21 9.69 6.69
N ARG A 145 8.56 10.96 6.44
CA ARG A 145 8.91 11.95 7.48
C ARG A 145 7.89 12.07 8.61
N ASN A 146 6.60 11.96 8.29
CA ASN A 146 5.51 12.13 9.26
C ASN A 146 5.03 10.80 9.85
N ASP A 147 5.65 9.68 9.46
CA ASP A 147 5.28 8.39 9.98
C ASP A 147 5.90 8.20 11.37
N PRO A 148 5.17 7.56 12.31
CA PRO A 148 5.82 7.07 13.52
C PRO A 148 6.97 6.14 13.14
N PRO A 149 8.09 6.11 13.89
CA PRO A 149 9.19 5.21 13.62
C PRO A 149 8.65 3.78 13.48
N SER A 150 9.09 3.08 12.43
CA SER A 150 8.64 1.72 12.14
C SER A 150 8.79 0.87 13.41
N ILE A 151 7.66 0.34 13.89
CA ILE A 151 7.58 -0.50 15.09
C ILE A 151 8.52 -1.71 14.95
N THR A 152 8.85 -2.11 13.72
CA THR A 152 9.63 -3.30 13.40
C THR A 152 11.14 -3.07 13.31
N LEU A 153 11.61 -1.85 13.00
CA LEU A 153 13.02 -1.63 12.65
C LEU A 153 13.75 -0.59 13.51
N GLY A 154 13.04 0.27 14.26
CA GLY A 154 13.67 1.22 15.19
C GLY A 154 14.64 2.23 14.56
N ARG A 155 14.66 2.35 13.23
CA ARG A 155 15.52 3.25 12.44
C ARG A 155 14.72 3.91 11.31
N GLU A 156 15.21 5.03 10.81
CA GLU A 156 14.65 5.67 9.61
C GLU A 156 14.78 4.74 8.40
N ALA A 157 13.73 4.64 7.59
CA ALA A 157 13.73 3.80 6.40
C ALA A 157 14.55 4.45 5.29
N GLU A 158 15.65 3.81 4.88
CA GLU A 158 16.50 4.31 3.81
C GLU A 158 16.21 3.62 2.48
N TRP A 159 15.76 2.37 2.53
CA TRP A 159 15.53 1.54 1.36
C TRP A 159 14.08 1.08 1.28
N LEU A 160 13.63 0.71 0.08
CA LEU A 160 12.28 0.16 -0.11
C LEU A 160 12.02 -1.07 0.78
N GLY A 161 13.07 -1.88 1.02
CA GLY A 161 13.01 -3.05 1.90
C GLY A 161 12.84 -2.72 3.39
N ASP A 162 13.14 -1.49 3.83
CA ASP A 162 12.95 -1.05 5.22
C ASP A 162 11.51 -0.59 5.49
N LEU A 163 10.69 -0.44 4.45
CA LEU A 163 9.33 0.08 4.58
C LEU A 163 8.38 -1.00 5.08
N ASP A 164 7.50 -0.61 6.01
CA ASP A 164 6.27 -1.37 6.25
C ASP A 164 5.36 -1.31 5.03
N GLU A 165 4.31 -2.13 4.97
CA GLU A 165 3.48 -2.23 3.77
C GLU A 165 2.67 -0.96 3.49
N GLY A 166 2.25 -0.24 4.54
CA GLY A 166 1.55 1.04 4.38
C GLY A 166 2.47 2.12 3.81
N GLN A 167 3.70 2.18 4.31
CA GLN A 167 4.78 3.02 3.79
C GLN A 167 5.13 2.65 2.36
N LEU A 168 5.30 1.35 2.08
CA LEU A 168 5.64 0.84 0.76
C LEU A 168 4.57 1.19 -0.27
N TYR A 169 3.28 1.07 0.08
CA TYR A 169 2.18 1.49 -0.78
C TYR A 169 2.26 3.00 -1.11
N ARG A 170 2.40 3.87 -0.09
CA ARG A 170 2.51 5.32 -0.30
C ARG A 170 3.72 5.68 -1.15
N VAL A 171 4.88 5.11 -0.84
CA VAL A 171 6.13 5.32 -1.58
C VAL A 171 5.97 4.84 -3.02
N THR A 172 5.34 3.69 -3.26
CA THR A 172 5.09 3.17 -4.60
C THR A 172 4.18 4.08 -5.42
N GLU A 173 3.07 4.55 -4.86
CA GLU A 173 2.18 5.50 -5.55
C GLU A 173 2.88 6.84 -5.81
N GLY A 174 3.69 7.31 -4.86
CA GLY A 174 4.52 8.49 -5.03
C GLY A 174 5.59 8.33 -6.11
N LEU A 175 6.23 7.17 -6.19
CA LEU A 175 7.20 6.83 -7.25
C LEU A 175 6.52 6.83 -8.62
N ARG A 176 5.36 6.19 -8.75
CA ARG A 176 4.57 6.22 -10.00
C ARG A 176 4.23 7.65 -10.42
N ALA A 177 3.92 8.51 -9.45
CA ALA A 177 3.58 9.88 -9.74
C ALA A 177 4.80 10.73 -10.15
N TRP A 178 5.91 10.57 -9.44
CA TRP A 178 7.16 11.29 -9.71
C TRP A 178 7.81 10.84 -11.02
N VAL A 179 8.07 9.54 -11.16
CA VAL A 179 8.64 8.96 -12.39
C VAL A 179 7.71 9.21 -13.56
N GLY A 180 6.40 9.02 -13.38
CA GLY A 180 5.41 9.26 -14.43
C GLY A 180 5.38 10.71 -14.92
N ARG A 181 5.68 11.68 -14.06
CA ARG A 181 5.82 13.09 -14.47
C ARG A 181 7.07 13.30 -15.31
N GLU A 182 8.22 12.81 -14.86
CA GLU A 182 9.49 12.94 -15.58
C GLU A 182 9.45 12.24 -16.95
N PHE A 183 8.77 11.10 -17.02
CA PHE A 183 8.56 10.35 -18.25
C PHE A 183 7.68 11.12 -19.23
N LEU A 184 6.55 11.69 -18.78
CA LEU A 184 5.71 12.52 -19.65
C LEU A 184 6.43 13.76 -20.18
N VAL A 185 7.24 14.43 -19.36
CA VAL A 185 8.01 15.61 -19.78
C VAL A 185 9.02 15.27 -20.88
N ARG A 186 9.54 14.03 -20.90
CA ARG A 186 10.52 13.53 -21.88
C ARG A 186 9.92 12.66 -22.98
N ASP A 187 8.58 12.59 -23.06
CA ASP A 187 7.84 11.74 -24.00
C ASP A 187 8.26 10.24 -23.95
N ILE A 188 8.51 9.75 -22.73
CA ILE A 188 8.84 8.35 -22.47
C ILE A 188 7.58 7.61 -22.01
N GLU A 189 7.24 6.52 -22.69
CA GLU A 189 6.20 5.60 -22.23
C GLU A 189 6.78 4.55 -21.25
N PRO A 190 6.24 4.43 -20.03
CA PRO A 190 6.70 3.45 -19.06
C PRO A 190 6.25 2.03 -19.40
N LYS A 191 7.17 1.07 -19.23
CA LYS A 191 6.93 -0.38 -19.38
C LYS A 191 6.43 -1.00 -18.08
N SER A 192 6.98 -0.60 -16.95
CA SER A 192 6.74 -1.23 -15.66
C SER A 192 5.45 -0.77 -14.99
N PHE A 193 4.89 0.39 -15.34
CA PHE A 193 3.69 0.92 -14.67
C PHE A 193 2.84 1.79 -15.59
N ARG A 194 1.58 2.02 -15.20
CA ARG A 194 0.72 3.02 -15.84
C ARG A 194 0.81 4.35 -15.10
N ILE A 195 1.07 5.43 -15.83
CA ILE A 195 1.12 6.80 -15.27
C ILE A 195 -0.24 7.16 -14.66
N PRO A 196 -0.30 7.60 -13.38
CA PRO A 196 -1.55 7.96 -12.74
C PRO A 196 -2.31 9.07 -13.48
N PRO A 197 -3.65 8.97 -13.66
CA PRO A 197 -4.43 9.95 -14.42
C PRO A 197 -4.37 11.38 -13.87
N HIS A 198 -4.15 11.54 -12.56
CA HIS A 198 -4.03 12.86 -11.95
C HIS A 198 -2.73 13.57 -12.37
N VAL A 199 -1.64 12.83 -12.63
CA VAL A 199 -0.36 13.41 -13.09
C VAL A 199 -0.50 13.94 -14.51
N ARG A 200 -1.12 13.17 -15.41
CA ARG A 200 -1.43 13.61 -16.79
C ARG A 200 -2.23 14.91 -16.78
N ARG A 201 -3.33 14.95 -16.01
CA ARG A 201 -4.17 16.16 -15.86
C ARG A 201 -3.42 17.35 -15.27
N GLN A 202 -2.48 17.13 -14.35
CA GLN A 202 -1.72 18.23 -13.76
C GLN A 202 -0.78 18.86 -14.79
N LEU A 203 -0.08 18.05 -15.58
CA LEU A 203 0.79 18.55 -16.66
C LEU A 203 0.01 19.27 -17.76
N GLU A 204 -1.14 18.75 -18.17
CA GLU A 204 -2.04 19.41 -19.14
C GLU A 204 -2.55 20.77 -18.65
N ARG A 205 -2.72 20.94 -17.34
CA ARG A 205 -3.11 22.23 -16.75
C ARG A 205 -1.94 23.21 -16.72
N SER A 206 -0.75 22.73 -16.39
CA SER A 206 0.47 23.55 -16.40
C SER A 206 0.85 24.01 -17.80
N SER A 207 0.61 23.20 -18.84
CA SER A 207 0.88 23.58 -20.23
C SER A 207 -0.16 24.50 -20.87
N ARG A 208 -1.38 24.60 -20.30
CA ARG A 208 -2.44 25.52 -20.75
C ARG A 208 -2.45 26.86 -20.01
N GLY A 209 -1.62 27.02 -18.98
CA GLY A 209 -1.48 28.24 -18.18
C GLY A 209 -0.29 29.12 -18.58
N HIS A 210 0.33 28.84 -19.73
CA HIS A 210 1.33 29.66 -20.43
C HIS A 210 0.82 29.91 -21.85
#